data_AF-A0A356IH52-F1
#
_entry.id   AF-A0A356IH52-F1
#
_cell.length_a   1.000
_cell.length_b   1.000
_cell.length_c   1.000
_cell.angle_alpha   90.00
_cell.angle_beta   90.00
_cell.angle_gamma   90.00
#
_symmetry.space_group_name_H-M   'P 1'
#
loop_
_entity.id
_entity.type
_entity.pdbx_description
1 polymer ?
#
loop_
_entity_poly.entity_id
_entity_poly.type
_entity_poly.pdbx_seq_one_letter_code
_entity_poly.pdbx_strand_id
1 'polypeptide(L)'
;TGRGVEILFPTIMSVYREFSKQVPRSEVSRAIFDAMGENPLPGFGRRRPRIIRCLQSRSSPPTFEFTTRHPELIHFSYRRYLENQLRDRFGFVGSPIKMIFQSRQDE
;
A
#
# COMPACT_ATOMS: atom_id res chain seq x y z
N THR A 1 -23.04 34.18 0.58
CA THR A 1 -23.48 33.43 -0.64
C THR A 1 -23.48 31.93 -0.47
N GLY A 2 -22.82 31.31 0.52
CA GLY A 2 -23.08 29.91 0.95
C GLY A 2 -22.82 28.78 -0.05
N ARG A 3 -22.47 29.09 -1.31
CA ARG A 3 -22.25 28.13 -2.39
C ARG A 3 -21.08 27.19 -2.06
N GLY A 4 -21.28 25.88 -2.24
CA GLY A 4 -20.25 24.86 -2.03
C GLY A 4 -20.13 24.37 -0.59
N VAL A 5 -20.90 24.91 0.36
CA VAL A 5 -20.91 24.41 1.75
C VAL A 5 -21.64 23.07 1.83
N GLU A 6 -22.65 22.88 0.98
CA GLU A 6 -23.46 21.66 0.86
C GLU A 6 -22.64 20.42 0.47
N ILE A 7 -21.57 20.58 -0.32
CA ILE A 7 -20.69 19.48 -0.74
C ILE A 7 -19.55 19.20 0.24
N LEU A 8 -19.26 20.14 1.14
CA LEU A 8 -18.08 20.08 2.01
C LEU A 8 -18.14 18.89 2.97
N PHE A 9 -19.20 18.79 3.77
CA PHE A 9 -19.37 17.70 4.74
C PHE A 9 -19.42 16.32 4.07
N PRO A 10 -20.19 16.11 2.98
CA PRO A 10 -20.15 14.84 2.24
C PRO A 10 -18.75 14.47 1.76
N THR A 11 -18.00 15.44 1.24
CA THR A 11 -16.62 15.20 0.75
C THR A 11 -15.69 14.82 1.88
N ILE A 12 -15.72 15.54 3.01
CA ILE A 12 -14.93 15.24 4.21
C ILE A 12 -15.24 13.82 4.71
N MET A 13 -16.51 13.46 4.82
CA MET A 13 -16.92 12.13 5.26
C MET A 13 -16.47 11.04 4.28
N SER A 14 -16.48 11.32 2.97
CA SER A 14 -15.96 10.39 1.97
C SER A 14 -14.46 10.16 2.12
N VAL A 15 -13.68 11.24 2.24
CA VAL A 15 -12.22 11.16 2.44
C VAL A 15 -11.90 10.49 3.78
N TYR A 16 -12.66 10.77 4.83
CA TYR A 16 -12.46 10.14 6.14
C TYR A 16 -12.71 8.63 6.12
N ARG A 17 -13.72 8.17 5.37
CA ARG A 17 -13.96 6.73 5.17
C ARG A 17 -12.79 6.05 4.45
N GLU A 18 -12.26 6.68 3.41
CA GLU A 18 -11.07 6.20 2.71
C GLU A 18 -9.82 6.26 3.60
N PHE A 19 -9.69 7.30 4.41
CA PHE A 19 -8.59 7.50 5.35
C PHE A 19 -8.60 6.52 6.52
N SER A 20 -9.74 5.95 6.90
CA SER A 20 -9.86 5.01 8.03
C SER A 20 -10.17 3.57 7.59
N LYS A 21 -10.17 3.30 6.29
CA LYS A 21 -10.47 1.99 5.70
C LYS A 21 -9.47 0.94 6.15
N GLN A 22 -9.97 -0.19 6.64
CA GLN A 22 -9.18 -1.39 6.96
C GLN A 22 -9.47 -2.48 5.93
N VAL A 23 -8.42 -3.08 5.37
CA VAL A 23 -8.46 -4.15 4.39
C VAL A 23 -7.97 -5.45 5.05
N PRO A 24 -8.68 -6.58 4.86
CA PRO A 24 -8.24 -7.87 5.38
C PRO A 24 -6.86 -8.26 4.86
N ARG A 25 -6.02 -8.83 5.74
CA ARG A 25 -4.65 -9.25 5.38
C ARG A 25 -4.60 -10.20 4.17
N SER A 26 -5.58 -11.09 4.04
CA SER A 26 -5.67 -12.04 2.92
C SER A 26 -5.85 -11.31 1.59
N GLU A 27 -6.69 -10.28 1.56
CA GLU A 27 -6.91 -9.46 0.36
C GLU A 27 -5.69 -8.62 0.02
N VAL A 28 -5.05 -7.99 1.01
CA VAL A 28 -3.80 -7.27 0.80
C VAL A 28 -2.72 -8.19 0.23
N SER A 29 -2.58 -9.38 0.82
CA SER A 29 -1.60 -10.37 0.35
C SER A 29 -1.88 -10.77 -1.09
N ARG A 30 -3.13 -11.11 -1.41
CA ARG A 30 -3.55 -11.48 -2.76
C ARG A 30 -3.25 -10.35 -3.76
N ALA A 31 -3.65 -9.12 -3.44
CA ALA A 31 -3.41 -7.95 -4.29
C ALA A 31 -1.93 -7.76 -4.63
N ILE A 32 -1.05 -7.83 -3.64
CA ILE A 32 0.37 -7.62 -3.83
C ILE A 32 1.02 -8.77 -4.60
N PHE A 33 0.66 -10.03 -4.30
CA PHE A 33 1.25 -11.17 -5.00
C PHE A 33 0.73 -11.30 -6.43
N ASP A 34 -0.53 -10.96 -6.71
CA ASP A 34 -1.06 -10.87 -8.08
C ASP A 34 -0.26 -9.81 -8.87
N ALA A 35 -0.11 -8.61 -8.32
CA ALA A 35 0.66 -7.52 -8.95
C ALA A 35 2.14 -7.88 -9.20
N MET A 36 2.75 -8.65 -8.30
CA MET A 36 4.11 -9.17 -8.48
C MET A 36 4.20 -10.27 -9.54
N GLY A 37 3.11 -11.01 -9.77
CA GLY A 37 3.03 -11.99 -10.85
C GLY A 37 3.02 -11.34 -12.23
N GLU A 38 2.32 -10.20 -12.34
CA GLU A 38 2.25 -9.41 -13.58
C GLU A 38 3.54 -8.63 -13.85
N ASN A 39 4.11 -8.02 -12.82
CA ASN A 39 5.36 -7.25 -12.92
C ASN A 39 6.33 -7.71 -11.82
N PRO A 40 7.20 -8.68 -12.11
CA PRO A 40 8.14 -9.21 -11.13
C PRO A 40 9.10 -8.15 -10.59
N LEU A 41 9.46 -8.29 -9.31
CA LEU A 41 10.53 -7.50 -8.70
C LEU A 41 11.85 -7.67 -9.48
N PRO A 42 12.47 -6.58 -9.95
CA PRO A 42 13.77 -6.68 -10.60
C PRO A 42 14.82 -7.20 -9.60
N GLY A 43 15.55 -8.24 -10.01
CA GLY A 43 16.69 -8.75 -9.25
C GLY A 43 17.95 -7.94 -9.53
N PHE A 44 18.77 -7.72 -8.50
CA PHE A 44 20.06 -7.04 -8.64
C PHE A 44 21.21 -8.03 -8.36
N GLY A 45 21.82 -8.54 -9.43
CA GLY A 45 22.96 -9.46 -9.34
C GLY A 45 22.63 -10.74 -8.58
N ARG A 46 23.46 -11.08 -7.56
CA ARG A 46 23.27 -12.29 -6.74
C ARG A 46 22.20 -12.16 -5.65
N ARG A 47 21.75 -10.94 -5.32
CA ARG A 47 20.73 -10.70 -4.28
C ARG A 47 19.40 -10.37 -4.93
N ARG A 48 18.33 -11.05 -4.51
CA ARG A 48 16.98 -10.83 -5.04
C ARG A 48 16.07 -10.29 -3.94
N PRO A 49 15.45 -9.10 -4.12
CA PRO A 49 14.44 -8.65 -3.19
C PRO A 49 13.26 -9.62 -3.22
N ARG A 50 12.75 -9.98 -2.05
CA ARG A 50 11.58 -10.86 -1.93
C ARG A 50 10.64 -10.34 -0.86
N ILE A 51 9.38 -10.11 -1.22
CA ILE A 51 8.30 -9.86 -0.26
C ILE A 51 7.82 -11.22 0.27
N ILE A 52 7.89 -11.41 1.58
CA ILE A 52 7.47 -12.64 2.26
C ILE A 52 6.02 -12.52 2.73
N ARG A 53 5.67 -11.35 3.26
CA ARG A 53 4.36 -11.06 3.84
C ARG A 53 4.05 -9.59 3.68
N CYS A 54 2.78 -9.27 3.49
CA CYS A 54 2.27 -7.92 3.54
C CYS A 54 0.93 -7.88 4.28
N LEU A 55 0.68 -6.80 5.00
CA LEU A 55 -0.59 -6.53 5.68
C LEU A 55 -0.79 -5.03 5.88
N GLN A 56 -2.01 -4.63 6.18
CA GLN A 56 -2.28 -3.28 6.68
C GLN A 56 -2.15 -3.26 8.21
N SER A 57 -1.16 -2.54 8.73
CA SER A 57 -0.87 -2.46 10.17
C SER A 57 -1.60 -1.31 10.87
N ARG A 58 -1.95 -0.26 10.13
CA ARG A 58 -2.73 0.89 10.63
C ARG A 58 -3.74 1.34 9.59
N SER A 59 -4.89 1.84 10.06
CA SER A 59 -5.96 2.34 9.20
C SER A 59 -5.88 3.83 8.94
N SER A 60 -5.42 4.65 9.90
CA SER A 60 -5.51 6.13 9.85
C SER A 60 -4.15 6.82 10.08
N PRO A 61 -3.30 7.02 9.05
CA PRO A 61 -3.52 6.71 7.64
C PRO A 61 -3.31 5.23 7.30
N PRO A 62 -3.83 4.76 6.15
CA PRO A 62 -3.64 3.40 5.68
C PRO A 62 -2.15 3.10 5.54
N THR A 63 -1.65 2.23 6.41
CA THR A 63 -0.23 1.89 6.51
C THR A 63 -0.06 0.41 6.22
N PHE A 64 0.66 0.10 5.15
CA PHE A 64 0.96 -1.26 4.72
C PHE A 64 2.39 -1.62 5.09
N GLU A 65 2.54 -2.70 5.84
CA GLU A 65 3.83 -3.24 6.24
C GLU A 65 4.17 -4.46 5.40
N PHE A 66 5.37 -4.43 4.83
CA PHE A 66 5.95 -5.47 4.00
C PHE A 66 7.15 -6.07 4.73
N THR A 67 7.06 -7.35 5.06
CA THR A 67 8.21 -8.12 5.52
C THR A 67 8.94 -8.65 4.29
N THR A 68 10.21 -8.28 4.14
CA THR A 68 10.98 -8.54 2.92
C THR A 68 12.37 -9.08 3.23
N ARG A 69 12.98 -9.73 2.24
CA ARG A 69 14.44 -9.93 2.18
C ARG A 69 15.01 -8.86 1.27
N HIS A 70 16.08 -8.21 1.72
CA HIS A 70 16.75 -7.12 1.01
C HIS A 70 15.81 -5.93 0.66
N PRO A 71 15.14 -5.29 1.65
CA PRO A 71 14.28 -4.12 1.41
C PRO A 71 14.99 -2.96 0.70
N GLU A 72 16.31 -2.85 0.88
CA GLU A 72 17.18 -1.86 0.25
C GLU A 72 17.22 -1.97 -1.29
N LEU A 73 16.95 -3.17 -1.82
CA LEU A 73 16.94 -3.41 -3.27
C LEU A 73 15.58 -3.07 -3.91
N ILE A 74 14.55 -2.78 -3.10
CA ILE A 74 13.24 -2.37 -3.60
C ILE A 74 13.26 -0.88 -3.91
N HIS A 75 13.54 -0.57 -5.17
CA HIS A 75 13.62 0.79 -5.70
C HIS A 75 12.28 1.55 -5.56
N PHE A 76 12.35 2.88 -5.47
CA PHE A 76 11.16 3.72 -5.24
C PHE A 76 10.10 3.56 -6.34
N SER A 77 10.51 3.30 -7.58
CA SER A 77 9.59 3.09 -8.71
C SER A 77 8.71 1.86 -8.48
N TYR A 78 9.30 0.77 -7.98
CA TYR A 78 8.55 -0.44 -7.66
C TYR A 78 7.63 -0.24 -6.44
N ARG A 79 8.09 0.54 -5.45
CA ARG A 79 7.21 0.95 -4.33
C ARG A 79 5.99 1.70 -4.85
N ARG A 80 6.17 2.70 -5.73
CA ARG A 80 5.06 3.44 -6.36
C ARG A 80 4.14 2.52 -7.18
N TYR A 81 4.70 1.55 -7.89
CA TYR A 81 3.90 0.55 -8.59
C TYR A 81 2.98 -0.22 -7.62
N LEU A 82 3.51 -0.72 -6.49
CA LEU A 82 2.69 -1.40 -5.48
C LEU A 82 1.66 -0.47 -4.84
N GLU A 83 2.00 0.80 -4.59
CA GLU A 83 1.03 1.79 -4.11
C GLU A 83 -0.14 1.95 -5.08
N ASN A 84 0.16 2.11 -6.37
CA ASN A 84 -0.87 2.25 -7.39
C ASN A 84 -1.75 1.00 -7.46
N GLN A 85 -1.19 -0.20 -7.37
CA GLN A 85 -1.95 -1.44 -7.33
C GLN A 85 -2.89 -1.53 -6.12
N LEU A 86 -2.46 -1.03 -4.95
CA LEU A 86 -3.33 -0.92 -3.78
C LEU A 86 -4.44 0.11 -4.00
N ARG A 87 -4.15 1.23 -4.67
CA ARG A 87 -5.15 2.26 -5.00
C ARG A 87 -6.19 1.76 -5.99
N ASP A 88 -5.73 1.09 -7.05
CA ASP A 88 -6.60 0.56 -8.10
C ASP A 88 -7.54 -0.52 -7.54
N ARG A 89 -7.04 -1.34 -6.59
CA ARG A 89 -7.82 -2.44 -6.02
C ARG A 89 -8.74 -2.05 -4.86
N PHE A 90 -8.34 -1.07 -4.03
CA PHE A 90 -9.04 -0.76 -2.77
C PHE A 90 -9.48 0.71 -2.63
N GLY A 91 -9.03 1.61 -3.51
CA GLY A 91 -9.34 3.03 -3.48
C GLY A 91 -8.30 3.87 -2.73
N PHE A 92 -8.67 4.41 -1.58
CA PHE A 92 -7.91 5.42 -0.80
C PHE A 92 -7.89 6.81 -1.44
N VAL A 93 -8.97 7.18 -2.13
CA VAL A 93 -9.11 8.51 -2.74
C VAL A 93 -9.10 9.58 -1.65
N GLY A 94 -8.24 10.58 -1.81
CA GLY A 94 -8.05 11.65 -0.83
C GLY A 94 -7.26 11.23 0.43
N SER A 95 -6.80 9.98 0.51
CA SER A 95 -6.00 9.47 1.63
C SER A 95 -4.56 9.14 1.19
N PRO A 96 -3.54 9.55 1.96
CA PRO A 96 -2.18 9.09 1.74
C PRO A 96 -2.04 7.62 2.13
N ILE A 97 -1.37 6.82 1.30
CA ILE A 97 -0.97 5.46 1.65
C ILE A 97 0.47 5.50 2.15
N LYS A 98 0.73 4.90 3.32
CA LYS A 98 2.09 4.69 3.82
C LYS A 98 2.50 3.25 3.55
N MET A 99 3.72 3.06 3.05
CA MET A 99 4.30 1.73 2.87
C MET A 99 5.61 1.63 3.64
N ILE A 100 5.72 0.62 4.48
CA ILE A 100 6.89 0.36 5.31
C ILE A 100 7.46 -0.99 4.90
N PHE A 101 8.70 -0.99 4.42
CA PHE A 101 9.42 -2.19 4.04
C PHE A 101 10.44 -2.52 5.13
N GLN A 102 10.23 -3.64 5.82
CA GLN A 102 11.11 -4.11 6.88
C GLN A 102 11.88 -5.33 6.38
N SER A 103 13.15 -5.42 6.75
CA SER A 103 13.89 -6.67 6.58
C SER A 103 13.36 -7.66 7.59
N ARG A 104 13.18 -8.91 7.16
CA ARG A 104 13.13 -10.02 8.11
C ARG A 104 14.50 -10.04 8.81
N GLN A 105 14.54 -9.73 10.10
CA GLN A 105 15.67 -10.11 10.93
C GLN A 105 15.58 -11.63 10.99
N ASP A 106 16.49 -12.30 10.28
CA ASP A 106 16.72 -13.73 10.50
C ASP A 106 17.52 -13.79 11.81
N GLU A 107 16.88 -14.18 12.92
CA GLU A 107 17.59 -14.72 14.09
C GLU A 107 18.30 -16.03 13.71
#